data_AF-A0A833DWK4-F1
#
_entry.id   AF-A0A833DWK4-F1
#
_cell.length_a   1.000
_cell.length_b   1.000
_cell.length_c   1.000
_cell.angle_alpha   90.00
_cell.angle_beta   90.00
_cell.angle_gamma   90.00
#
_symmetry.space_group_name_H-M   'P 1'
#
loop_
_entity.id
_entity.type
_entity.pdbx_description
1 polymer ?
#
loop_
_entity_poly.entity_id
_entity_poly.type
_entity_poly.pdbx_seq_one_letter_code
_entity_poly.pdbx_strand_id
1 'polypeptide(L)'
;MVDSEVVEITIRSITVSGSATLLASSWSIPIAYILATRCRSELVISVVEAVVGIPTVLIGLLLYLLLSSSGPLGFLHMLYTPQAIVVGEAILITPLIISTSYRVLRNVVDTYGELALTLGASERQAMLLTLRESLPGILASIIMGFSRAIGELGIALIVGGNIRGYTRVLTTAIALEVSKGEFEKAIALGTVLVVITITISIVLRLLKRLTLQ
;
A
#
# COMPACT_ATOMS: atom_id res chain seq x y z
N MET A 1 -4.52 23.70 -21.43
CA MET A 1 -5.49 22.59 -21.32
C MET A 1 -4.84 21.29 -20.84
N VAL A 2 -3.59 20.98 -21.25
CA VAL A 2 -2.85 19.78 -20.81
C VAL A 2 -2.51 19.81 -19.30
N ASP A 3 -2.13 20.97 -18.75
CA ASP A 3 -1.69 21.06 -17.34
C ASP A 3 -2.79 20.73 -16.32
N SER A 4 -4.04 21.13 -16.58
CA SER A 4 -5.15 20.89 -15.66
C SER A 4 -5.49 19.40 -15.53
N GLU A 5 -5.42 18.64 -16.63
CA GLU A 5 -5.68 17.20 -16.60
C GLU A 5 -4.55 16.47 -15.88
N VAL A 6 -3.28 16.86 -16.11
CA VAL A 6 -2.12 16.28 -15.42
C VAL A 6 -2.21 16.50 -13.91
N VAL A 7 -2.60 17.69 -13.46
CA VAL A 7 -2.80 17.98 -12.04
C VAL A 7 -3.93 17.13 -11.46
N GLU A 8 -5.06 17.01 -12.16
CA GLU A 8 -6.20 16.21 -11.69
C GLU A 8 -5.84 14.72 -11.51
N ILE A 9 -5.22 14.10 -12.53
CA ILE A 9 -4.83 12.69 -12.45
C ILE A 9 -3.73 12.46 -11.41
N THR A 10 -2.86 13.46 -11.19
CA THR A 10 -1.82 13.43 -10.16
C THR A 10 -2.45 13.42 -8.77
N ILE A 11 -3.34 14.38 -8.50
CA ILE A 11 -4.07 14.46 -7.22
C ILE A 11 -4.84 13.16 -6.99
N ARG A 12 -5.56 12.66 -8.01
CA ARG A 12 -6.28 11.39 -7.91
C ARG A 12 -5.36 10.22 -7.57
N SER A 13 -4.19 10.13 -8.20
CA SER A 13 -3.21 9.07 -7.92
C SER A 13 -2.76 9.10 -6.46
N ILE A 14 -2.44 10.30 -5.94
CA ILE A 14 -2.04 10.47 -4.54
C ILE A 14 -3.20 10.13 -3.59
N THR A 15 -4.41 10.62 -3.86
CA THR A 15 -5.58 10.39 -3.02
C THR A 15 -5.97 8.92 -2.98
N VAL A 16 -6.02 8.24 -4.13
CA VAL A 16 -6.37 6.81 -4.22
C VAL A 16 -5.34 5.96 -3.49
N SER A 17 -4.06 6.09 -3.83
CA SER A 17 -3.01 5.26 -3.23
C SER A 17 -2.73 5.61 -1.77
N GLY A 18 -2.89 6.89 -1.39
CA GLY A 18 -2.86 7.32 0.00
C GLY A 18 -4.00 6.70 0.81
N SER A 19 -5.24 6.73 0.28
CA SER A 19 -6.40 6.11 0.92
C SER A 19 -6.24 4.60 1.05
N ALA A 20 -5.75 3.94 -0.01
CA ALA A 20 -5.46 2.50 0.00
C ALA A 20 -4.41 2.14 1.07
N THR A 21 -3.37 2.97 1.20
CA THR A 21 -2.32 2.79 2.20
C THR A 21 -2.84 2.93 3.61
N LEU A 22 -3.63 3.97 3.90
CA LEU A 22 -4.23 4.17 5.22
C LEU A 22 -5.17 3.01 5.58
N LEU A 23 -5.99 2.61 4.61
CA LEU A 23 -6.92 1.51 4.74
C LEU A 23 -6.17 0.20 5.02
N ALA A 24 -5.18 -0.17 4.19
CA ALA A 24 -4.35 -1.36 4.39
C ALA A 24 -3.60 -1.37 5.73
N SER A 25 -3.04 -0.22 6.13
CA SER A 25 -2.29 -0.09 7.37
C SER A 25 -3.16 -0.35 8.60
N SER A 26 -4.44 0.04 8.54
CA SER A 26 -5.38 -0.09 9.67
C SER A 26 -5.54 -1.53 10.17
N TRP A 27 -5.52 -2.53 9.28
CA TRP A 27 -5.56 -3.95 9.65
C TRP A 27 -4.19 -4.62 9.60
N SER A 28 -3.29 -4.21 8.70
CA SER A 28 -2.01 -4.87 8.52
C SER A 28 -1.10 -4.75 9.75
N ILE A 29 -1.11 -3.59 10.41
CA ILE A 29 -0.26 -3.34 11.59
C ILE A 29 -0.72 -4.17 12.80
N PRO A 30 -2.02 -4.18 13.18
CA PRO A 30 -2.50 -5.10 14.22
C PRO A 30 -2.21 -6.57 13.91
N ILE A 31 -2.41 -7.02 12.67
CA ILE A 31 -2.12 -8.40 12.28
C ILE A 31 -0.63 -8.70 12.43
N ALA A 32 0.25 -7.82 11.95
CA ALA A 32 1.70 -7.99 12.09
C ALA A 32 2.14 -8.05 13.56
N TYR A 33 1.54 -7.24 14.44
CA TYR A 33 1.81 -7.24 15.87
C TYR A 33 1.39 -8.57 16.54
N ILE A 34 0.18 -9.07 16.23
CA ILE A 34 -0.29 -10.35 16.74
C ILE A 34 0.60 -11.50 16.27
N LEU A 35 1.06 -11.46 15.02
CA LEU A 35 1.97 -12.47 14.49
C LEU A 35 3.33 -12.39 15.19
N ALA A 36 3.92 -11.19 15.34
CA ALA A 36 5.24 -11.03 15.93
C ALA A 36 5.34 -11.54 17.38
N THR A 37 4.25 -11.42 18.14
CA THR A 37 4.18 -11.80 19.56
C THR A 37 3.81 -13.28 19.81
N ARG A 38 3.41 -14.04 18.80
CA ARG A 38 3.03 -15.46 18.95
C ARG A 38 4.18 -16.40 18.62
N CYS A 39 4.37 -17.46 19.43
CA CYS A 39 5.50 -18.37 19.30
C CYS A 39 5.49 -19.33 18.07
N ARG A 40 4.54 -19.21 17.11
CA ARG A 40 4.42 -20.11 15.95
C ARG A 40 3.88 -19.44 14.67
N SER A 41 4.19 -18.16 14.46
CA SER A 41 3.76 -17.39 13.28
C SER A 41 4.55 -17.68 12.00
N GLU A 42 5.67 -18.42 12.09
CA GLU A 42 6.64 -18.57 10.97
C GLU A 42 6.05 -19.15 9.69
N LEU A 43 5.13 -20.12 9.80
CA LEU A 43 4.44 -20.66 8.62
C LEU A 43 3.48 -19.64 8.00
N VAL A 44 2.73 -18.92 8.84
CA VAL A 44 1.77 -17.91 8.38
C VAL A 44 2.50 -16.77 7.69
N ILE A 45 3.61 -16.28 8.28
CA ILE A 45 4.37 -15.19 7.67
C ILE A 45 5.04 -15.63 6.37
N SER A 46 5.54 -16.87 6.28
CA SER A 46 6.10 -17.43 5.04
C SER A 46 5.06 -17.43 3.91
N VAL A 47 3.81 -17.78 4.21
CA VAL A 47 2.71 -17.70 3.24
C VAL A 47 2.40 -16.26 2.87
N VAL A 48 2.32 -15.34 3.84
CA VAL A 48 2.09 -13.91 3.57
C VAL A 48 3.18 -13.33 2.67
N GLU A 49 4.44 -13.69 2.90
CA GLU A 49 5.58 -13.27 2.07
C GLU A 49 5.50 -13.85 0.66
N ALA A 50 5.09 -15.11 0.50
CA ALA A 50 4.86 -15.72 -0.81
C ALA A 50 3.76 -14.99 -1.59
N VAL A 51 2.70 -14.54 -0.91
CA VAL A 51 1.58 -13.80 -1.52
C VAL A 51 2.00 -12.41 -2.03
N VAL A 52 3.06 -11.81 -1.50
CA VAL A 52 3.61 -10.52 -2.02
C VAL A 52 4.02 -10.64 -3.49
N GLY A 53 4.46 -11.82 -3.93
CA GLY A 53 4.92 -12.08 -5.29
C GLY A 53 3.80 -12.35 -6.31
N ILE A 54 2.52 -12.39 -5.88
CA ILE A 54 1.41 -12.69 -6.79
C ILE A 54 1.31 -11.61 -7.88
N PRO A 55 1.16 -11.99 -9.16
CA PRO A 55 0.97 -11.03 -10.25
C PRO A 55 -0.23 -10.12 -10.00
N THR A 56 -0.03 -8.80 -10.07
CA THR A 56 -1.09 -7.85 -9.73
C THR A 56 -2.23 -7.81 -10.73
N VAL A 57 -1.94 -8.14 -11.98
CA VAL A 57 -2.94 -8.35 -13.04
C VAL A 57 -3.92 -9.45 -12.65
N LEU A 58 -3.44 -10.53 -12.00
CA LEU A 58 -4.31 -11.61 -11.51
C LEU A 58 -5.23 -11.10 -10.39
N ILE A 59 -4.69 -10.33 -9.44
CA ILE A 59 -5.49 -9.72 -8.36
C ILE A 59 -6.56 -8.79 -8.96
N GLY A 60 -6.19 -7.95 -9.93
CA GLY A 60 -7.14 -7.09 -10.65
C GLY A 60 -8.24 -7.87 -11.35
N LEU A 61 -7.90 -8.97 -12.03
CA LEU A 61 -8.87 -9.84 -12.69
C LEU A 61 -9.83 -10.52 -11.69
N LEU A 62 -9.31 -11.04 -10.58
CA LEU A 62 -10.15 -11.64 -9.54
C LEU A 62 -11.13 -10.62 -8.96
N LEU A 63 -10.66 -9.41 -8.67
CA LEU A 63 -11.52 -8.31 -8.20
C LEU A 63 -12.57 -7.91 -9.24
N TYR A 64 -12.19 -7.84 -10.51
CA TYR A 64 -13.13 -7.61 -11.61
C TYR A 64 -14.24 -8.66 -11.62
N LEU A 65 -13.88 -9.95 -11.58
CA LEU A 65 -14.86 -11.04 -11.59
C LEU A 65 -15.79 -10.97 -10.38
N LEU A 66 -15.27 -10.63 -9.20
CA LEU A 66 -16.07 -10.46 -7.99
C LEU A 66 -17.04 -9.27 -8.07
N LEU A 67 -16.55 -8.12 -8.53
CA LEU A 67 -17.30 -6.85 -8.55
C LEU A 67 -18.15 -6.64 -9.81
N SER A 68 -17.96 -7.46 -10.85
CA SER A 68 -18.77 -7.42 -12.06
C SER A 68 -20.25 -7.66 -11.73
N SER A 69 -21.16 -7.17 -12.57
CA SER A 69 -22.61 -7.30 -12.32
C SER A 69 -23.09 -8.75 -12.20
N SER A 70 -22.39 -9.70 -12.81
CA SER A 70 -22.66 -11.15 -12.69
C SER A 70 -21.86 -11.83 -11.57
N GLY A 71 -21.01 -11.07 -10.89
CA GLY A 71 -20.14 -11.55 -9.81
C GLY A 71 -20.83 -11.60 -8.45
N PRO A 72 -20.26 -12.33 -7.47
CA PRO A 72 -20.80 -12.43 -6.12
C PRO A 72 -20.97 -11.09 -5.39
N LEU A 73 -20.13 -10.10 -5.71
CA LEU A 73 -20.15 -8.75 -5.14
C LEU A 73 -20.71 -7.70 -6.13
N GLY A 74 -21.35 -8.14 -7.21
CA GLY A 74 -21.91 -7.25 -8.24
C GLY A 74 -22.99 -6.30 -7.72
N PHE A 75 -23.68 -6.68 -6.65
CA PHE A 75 -24.69 -5.86 -5.97
C PHE A 75 -24.13 -4.57 -5.36
N LEU A 76 -22.81 -4.47 -5.18
CA LEU A 76 -22.15 -3.25 -4.67
C LEU A 76 -22.03 -2.16 -5.75
N HIS A 77 -22.14 -2.51 -7.03
CA HIS A 77 -21.98 -1.58 -8.16
C HIS A 77 -20.69 -0.73 -8.10
N MET A 78 -19.60 -1.31 -7.56
CA MET A 78 -18.34 -0.61 -7.32
C MET A 78 -17.37 -0.66 -8.50
N LEU A 79 -17.57 -1.53 -9.49
CA LEU A 79 -16.66 -1.64 -10.62
C LEU A 79 -16.53 -0.30 -11.37
N TYR A 80 -15.32 0.05 -11.79
CA TYR A 80 -14.99 1.33 -12.45
C TYR A 80 -15.23 2.57 -11.59
N THR A 81 -15.03 2.44 -10.27
CA THR A 81 -15.05 3.57 -9.33
C THR A 81 -13.70 3.75 -8.64
N PRO A 82 -13.36 4.97 -8.18
CA PRO A 82 -12.15 5.18 -7.37
C PRO A 82 -12.10 4.30 -6.13
N GLN A 83 -13.25 4.02 -5.51
CA GLN A 83 -13.38 3.20 -4.31
C GLN A 83 -12.94 1.76 -4.58
N ALA A 84 -13.28 1.20 -5.73
CA ALA A 84 -12.82 -0.14 -6.08
C ALA A 84 -11.31 -0.20 -6.32
N ILE A 85 -10.71 0.87 -6.85
CA ILE A 85 -9.24 0.97 -6.95
C ILE A 85 -8.62 1.03 -5.55
N VAL A 86 -9.15 1.87 -4.65
CA VAL A 86 -8.68 1.98 -3.26
C VAL A 86 -8.71 0.63 -2.55
N VAL A 87 -9.82 -0.11 -2.64
CA VAL A 87 -9.96 -1.43 -2.02
C VAL A 87 -8.99 -2.44 -2.65
N GLY A 88 -8.88 -2.45 -3.98
CA GLY A 88 -7.99 -3.36 -4.68
C GLY A 88 -6.52 -3.12 -4.35
N GLU A 89 -6.07 -1.85 -4.37
CA GLU A 89 -4.72 -1.47 -3.96
C GLU A 89 -4.47 -1.79 -2.49
N ALA A 90 -5.45 -1.59 -1.61
CA ALA A 90 -5.32 -1.95 -0.20
C ALA A 90 -5.10 -3.46 -0.01
N ILE A 91 -5.86 -4.30 -0.72
CA ILE A 91 -5.67 -5.76 -0.72
C ILE A 91 -4.27 -6.12 -1.24
N LEU A 92 -3.84 -5.49 -2.34
CA LEU A 92 -2.52 -5.73 -2.95
C LEU A 92 -1.37 -5.45 -1.98
N ILE A 93 -1.40 -4.31 -1.28
CA ILE A 93 -0.28 -3.89 -0.42
C ILE A 93 -0.35 -4.47 1.00
N THR A 94 -1.48 -5.06 1.39
CA THR A 94 -1.67 -5.72 2.69
C THR A 94 -0.55 -6.73 3.03
N PRO A 95 -0.25 -7.76 2.20
CA PRO A 95 0.80 -8.74 2.52
C PRO A 95 2.18 -8.08 2.61
N LEU A 96 2.42 -7.02 1.84
CA LEU A 96 3.67 -6.25 1.90
C LEU A 96 3.81 -5.50 3.24
N ILE A 97 2.76 -4.80 3.69
CA ILE A 97 2.79 -4.07 4.97
C ILE A 97 2.86 -5.06 6.15
N ILE A 98 2.14 -6.19 6.10
CA ILE A 98 2.22 -7.22 7.15
C ILE A 98 3.63 -7.78 7.25
N SER A 99 4.22 -8.24 6.14
CA SER A 99 5.54 -8.88 6.15
C SER A 99 6.66 -7.94 6.62
N THR A 100 6.67 -6.71 6.13
CA THR A 100 7.67 -5.70 6.52
C THR A 100 7.49 -5.26 7.98
N SER A 101 6.26 -5.02 8.43
CA SER A 101 5.98 -4.65 9.83
C SER A 101 6.26 -5.80 10.79
N TYR A 102 5.98 -7.05 10.41
CA TYR A 102 6.30 -8.23 11.20
C TYR A 102 7.80 -8.31 11.49
N ARG A 103 8.66 -8.15 10.48
CA ARG A 103 10.12 -8.21 10.66
C ARG A 103 10.63 -7.13 11.61
N VAL A 104 10.09 -5.92 11.52
CA VAL A 104 10.40 -4.81 12.44
C VAL A 104 9.96 -5.18 13.85
N LEU A 105 8.70 -5.56 14.02
CA LEU A 105 8.11 -5.87 15.31
C LEU A 105 8.80 -7.05 15.98
N ARG A 106 9.07 -8.12 15.23
CA ARG A 106 9.72 -9.31 15.75
C ARG A 106 11.12 -9.02 16.27
N ASN A 107 11.91 -8.25 15.52
CA ASN A 107 13.24 -7.81 15.96
C ASN A 107 13.15 -7.02 17.28
N VAL A 108 12.19 -6.09 17.40
CA VAL A 108 12.01 -5.31 18.63
C VAL A 108 11.53 -6.18 19.80
N VAL A 109 10.61 -7.12 19.57
CA VAL A 109 10.14 -8.08 20.60
C VAL A 109 11.31 -8.92 21.12
N ASP A 110 12.10 -9.49 20.21
CA ASP A 110 13.23 -10.36 20.56
C ASP A 110 14.35 -9.58 21.27
N THR A 111 14.53 -8.29 20.95
CA THR A 111 15.59 -7.44 21.54
C THR A 111 15.18 -6.82 22.87
N TYR A 112 13.99 -6.23 22.94
CA TYR A 112 13.55 -5.39 24.08
C TYR A 112 12.46 -6.03 24.92
N GLY A 113 11.63 -6.90 24.34
CA GLY A 113 10.51 -7.53 25.03
C GLY A 113 10.99 -8.48 26.14
N GLU A 114 11.90 -9.40 25.80
CA GLU A 114 12.47 -10.35 26.76
C GLU A 114 13.26 -9.63 27.88
N LEU A 115 14.02 -8.60 27.52
CA LEU A 115 14.78 -7.79 28.47
C LEU A 115 13.86 -7.04 29.44
N ALA A 116 12.81 -6.40 28.94
CA ALA A 116 11.86 -5.66 29.77
C ALA A 116 11.14 -6.56 30.77
N LEU A 117 10.68 -7.74 30.34
CA LEU A 117 10.06 -8.73 31.22
C LEU A 117 11.05 -9.22 32.30
N THR A 118 12.30 -9.47 31.93
CA THR A 118 13.36 -9.89 32.86
C THR A 118 13.68 -8.81 33.90
N LEU A 119 13.55 -7.53 33.55
CA LEU A 119 13.71 -6.39 34.45
C LEU A 119 12.46 -6.09 35.30
N GLY A 120 11.43 -6.93 35.24
CA GLY A 120 10.21 -6.82 36.05
C GLY A 120 9.10 -5.96 35.44
N ALA A 121 9.20 -5.60 34.16
CA ALA A 121 8.10 -4.93 33.48
C ALA A 121 6.91 -5.88 33.30
N SER A 122 5.70 -5.34 33.42
CA SER A 122 4.46 -6.04 33.05
C SER A 122 4.36 -6.24 31.53
N GLU A 123 3.56 -7.21 31.09
CA GLU A 123 3.30 -7.45 29.65
C GLU A 123 2.79 -6.18 28.93
N ARG A 124 1.99 -5.35 29.61
CA ARG A 124 1.52 -4.08 29.03
C ARG A 124 2.64 -3.07 28.82
N GLN A 125 3.59 -2.99 29.76
CA GLN A 125 4.76 -2.12 29.61
C GLN A 125 5.68 -2.60 28.49
N ALA A 126 5.91 -3.92 28.40
CA ALA A 126 6.68 -4.52 27.30
C ALA A 126 6.01 -4.29 25.93
N MET A 127 4.68 -4.40 25.85
CA MET A 127 3.91 -4.08 24.64
C MET A 127 4.06 -2.61 24.24
N LEU A 128 3.87 -1.67 25.17
CA LEU A 128 3.97 -0.24 24.89
C LEU A 128 5.38 0.15 24.45
N LEU A 129 6.40 -0.42 25.08
CA LEU A 129 7.79 -0.25 24.67
C LEU A 129 8.01 -0.78 23.25
N THR A 130 7.56 -2.01 22.97
CA THR A 130 7.68 -2.63 21.64
C THR A 130 7.04 -1.78 20.55
N LEU A 131 5.81 -1.28 20.79
CA LEU A 131 5.11 -0.42 19.82
C LEU A 131 5.82 0.91 19.60
N ARG A 132 6.36 1.51 20.67
CA ARG A 132 7.10 2.78 20.58
C ARG A 132 8.40 2.62 19.79
N GLU A 133 9.19 1.58 20.10
CA GLU A 133 10.47 1.34 19.44
C GLU A 133 10.32 0.82 18.00
N SER A 134 9.21 0.15 17.69
CA SER A 134 8.91 -0.31 16.33
C SER A 134 8.29 0.77 15.45
N LEU A 135 7.74 1.86 16.01
CA LEU A 135 7.07 2.92 15.27
C LEU A 135 7.88 3.46 14.07
N PRO A 136 9.19 3.75 14.18
CA PRO A 136 9.98 4.18 13.04
C PRO A 136 9.97 3.13 11.91
N GLY A 137 10.13 1.85 12.25
CA GLY A 137 10.13 0.76 11.26
C GLY A 137 8.75 0.54 10.65
N ILE A 138 7.68 0.61 11.45
CA ILE A 138 6.29 0.53 10.96
C ILE A 138 6.00 1.66 9.96
N LEU A 139 6.39 2.90 10.28
CA LEU A 139 6.23 4.03 9.34
C LEU A 139 6.99 3.79 8.02
N ALA A 140 8.16 3.14 8.07
CA ALA A 140 8.87 2.76 6.85
C ALA A 140 8.11 1.70 6.03
N SER A 141 7.51 0.70 6.69
CA SER A 141 6.62 -0.29 6.06
C SER A 141 5.42 0.36 5.37
N ILE A 142 4.80 1.35 6.01
CA ILE A 142 3.68 2.12 5.43
C ILE A 142 4.14 2.90 4.18
N ILE A 143 5.30 3.57 4.25
CA ILE A 143 5.87 4.29 3.09
C ILE A 143 6.19 3.34 1.93
N MET A 144 6.66 2.12 2.22
CA MET A 144 6.87 1.08 1.21
C MET A 144 5.54 0.65 0.57
N GLY A 145 4.49 0.45 1.38
CA GLY A 145 3.13 0.17 0.91
C GLY A 145 2.60 1.26 -0.03
N PHE A 146 2.72 2.53 0.36
CA PHE A 146 2.35 3.67 -0.49
C PHE A 146 3.10 3.69 -1.81
N SER A 147 4.42 3.50 -1.75
CA SER A 147 5.27 3.48 -2.94
C SER A 147 4.89 2.34 -3.89
N ARG A 148 4.42 1.21 -3.35
CA ARG A 148 3.90 0.09 -4.15
C ARG A 148 2.54 0.37 -4.76
N ALA A 149 1.65 1.05 -4.04
CA ALA A 149 0.30 1.40 -4.47
C ALA A 149 0.30 2.45 -5.59
N ILE A 150 1.03 3.56 -5.44
CA ILE A 150 1.05 4.66 -6.42
C ILE A 150 1.61 4.25 -7.78
N GLY A 151 2.48 3.23 -7.79
CA GLY A 151 3.03 2.63 -9.01
C GLY A 151 2.19 1.50 -9.60
N GLU A 152 1.04 1.14 -9.00
CA GLU A 152 0.24 0.03 -9.47
C GLU A 152 -0.54 0.38 -10.75
N LEU A 153 -0.49 -0.53 -11.72
CA LEU A 153 -1.19 -0.39 -13.01
C LEU A 153 -2.33 -1.41 -13.16
N GLY A 154 -2.12 -2.68 -12.80
CA GLY A 154 -3.03 -3.77 -13.14
C GLY A 154 -4.41 -3.56 -12.52
N ILE A 155 -4.45 -3.26 -11.22
CA ILE A 155 -5.70 -3.00 -10.50
C ILE A 155 -6.37 -1.71 -11.00
N ALA A 156 -5.62 -0.62 -11.08
CA ALA A 156 -6.15 0.67 -11.54
C ALA A 156 -6.75 0.59 -12.95
N LEU A 157 -6.15 -0.21 -13.85
CA LEU A 157 -6.65 -0.39 -15.21
C LEU A 157 -7.85 -1.35 -15.26
N ILE A 158 -7.74 -2.54 -14.68
CA ILE A 158 -8.77 -3.61 -14.81
C ILE A 158 -10.02 -3.28 -14.00
N VAL A 159 -9.84 -2.81 -12.77
CA VAL A 159 -10.94 -2.50 -11.85
C VAL A 159 -11.43 -1.06 -12.03
N GLY A 160 -10.51 -0.13 -12.35
CA GLY A 160 -10.83 1.29 -12.50
C GLY A 160 -11.24 1.73 -13.91
N GLY A 161 -10.78 1.04 -14.97
CA GLY A 161 -11.22 1.29 -16.36
C GLY A 161 -10.67 2.55 -17.02
N ASN A 162 -9.77 3.32 -16.37
CA ASN A 162 -9.12 4.51 -16.92
C ASN A 162 -10.08 5.61 -17.45
N ILE A 163 -11.19 5.85 -16.74
CA ILE A 163 -12.22 6.82 -17.12
C ILE A 163 -11.71 8.24 -16.89
N ARG A 164 -11.66 9.04 -17.96
CA ARG A 164 -11.25 10.46 -17.92
C ARG A 164 -12.16 11.24 -16.97
N GLY A 165 -11.58 12.10 -16.14
CA GLY A 165 -12.35 12.90 -15.19
C GLY A 165 -12.87 12.13 -13.96
N TYR A 166 -12.66 10.80 -13.88
CA TYR A 166 -13.24 10.00 -12.79
C TYR A 166 -12.30 8.96 -12.15
N THR A 167 -11.75 8.01 -12.91
CA THR A 167 -10.87 6.94 -12.37
C THR A 167 -9.46 6.96 -12.93
N ARG A 168 -9.19 7.81 -13.93
CA ARG A 168 -7.86 7.93 -14.53
C ARG A 168 -6.81 8.38 -13.52
N VAL A 169 -5.77 7.59 -13.36
CA VAL A 169 -4.57 7.86 -12.57
C VAL A 169 -3.34 7.89 -13.48
N LEU A 170 -2.17 8.28 -12.94
CA LEU A 170 -0.95 8.45 -13.71
C LEU A 170 -0.52 7.16 -14.43
N THR A 171 -0.55 6.01 -13.74
CA THR A 171 -0.15 4.71 -14.34
C THR A 171 -1.03 4.33 -15.53
N THR A 172 -2.36 4.49 -15.40
CA THR A 172 -3.30 4.18 -16.48
C THR A 172 -3.22 5.20 -17.62
N ALA A 173 -2.90 6.46 -17.33
CA ALA A 173 -2.66 7.48 -18.35
C ALA A 173 -1.37 7.19 -19.15
N ILE A 174 -0.28 6.82 -18.47
CA ILE A 174 0.98 6.39 -19.13
C ILE A 174 0.70 5.21 -20.06
N ALA A 175 0.01 4.17 -19.57
CA ALA A 175 -0.31 3.00 -20.38
C ALA A 175 -1.17 3.34 -21.61
N LEU A 176 -2.11 4.28 -21.48
CA LEU A 176 -2.93 4.77 -22.59
C LEU A 176 -2.12 5.54 -23.63
N GLU A 177 -1.20 6.42 -23.22
CA GLU A 177 -0.37 7.16 -24.17
C GLU A 177 0.61 6.23 -24.91
N VAL A 178 1.15 5.22 -24.21
CA VAL A 178 1.94 4.15 -24.85
C VAL A 178 1.13 3.40 -25.90
N SER A 179 -0.12 3.02 -25.60
CA SER A 179 -0.95 2.26 -26.54
C SER A 179 -1.38 3.07 -27.77
N LYS A 180 -1.38 4.41 -27.68
CA LYS A 180 -1.59 5.32 -28.82
C LYS A 180 -0.32 5.55 -29.66
N GLY A 181 0.85 5.10 -29.20
CA GLY A 181 2.15 5.43 -29.81
C GLY A 181 2.67 6.83 -29.46
N GLU A 182 2.04 7.51 -28.50
CA GLU A 182 2.38 8.87 -28.06
C GLU A 182 3.47 8.83 -26.97
N PHE A 183 4.64 8.29 -27.31
CA PHE A 183 5.72 8.02 -26.33
C PHE A 183 6.23 9.28 -25.62
N GLU A 184 6.24 10.42 -26.30
CA GLU A 184 6.65 11.70 -25.70
C GLU A 184 5.76 12.07 -24.50
N LYS A 185 4.43 11.96 -24.66
CA LYS A 185 3.47 12.20 -23.58
C LYS A 185 3.59 11.15 -22.48
N ALA A 186 3.76 9.88 -22.84
CA ALA A 186 3.97 8.82 -21.87
C ALA A 186 5.20 9.05 -20.99
N ILE A 187 6.33 9.47 -21.58
CA ILE A 187 7.57 9.79 -20.86
C ILE A 187 7.38 11.01 -19.96
N ALA A 188 6.68 12.04 -20.43
CA ALA A 188 6.37 13.22 -19.62
C ALA A 188 5.54 12.85 -18.37
N LEU A 189 4.46 12.08 -18.55
CA LEU A 189 3.65 11.59 -17.43
C LEU A 189 4.42 10.66 -16.50
N GLY A 190 5.27 9.78 -17.05
CA GLY A 190 6.14 8.90 -16.28
C GLY A 190 7.13 9.67 -15.41
N THR A 191 7.70 10.74 -15.95
CA THR A 191 8.62 11.62 -15.22
C THR A 191 7.91 12.33 -14.07
N VAL A 192 6.68 12.84 -14.30
CA VAL A 192 5.83 13.42 -13.25
C VAL A 192 5.60 12.40 -12.13
N LEU A 193 5.20 11.17 -12.47
CA LEU A 193 4.96 10.11 -11.49
C LEU A 193 6.22 9.79 -10.67
N VAL A 194 7.38 9.67 -11.31
CA VAL A 194 8.66 9.37 -10.63
C VAL A 194 9.05 10.50 -9.69
N VAL A 195 9.03 11.76 -10.15
CA VAL A 195 9.38 12.93 -9.35
C VAL A 195 8.49 13.02 -8.11
N ILE A 196 7.18 12.85 -8.28
CA ILE A 196 6.21 12.92 -7.19
C ILE A 196 6.39 11.77 -6.20
N THR A 197 6.56 10.55 -6.69
CA THR A 197 6.77 9.38 -5.84
C THR A 197 8.03 9.56 -4.99
N ILE A 198 9.15 9.95 -5.60
CA ILE A 198 10.41 10.20 -4.88
C ILE A 198 10.22 11.34 -3.86
N THR A 199 9.60 12.45 -4.26
CA THR A 199 9.40 13.61 -3.39
C THR A 199 8.55 13.24 -2.17
N ILE A 200 7.40 12.59 -2.37
CA ILE A 200 6.52 12.19 -1.27
C ILE A 200 7.24 11.19 -0.37
N SER A 201 7.90 10.17 -0.91
CA SER A 201 8.61 9.19 -0.09
C SER A 201 9.77 9.80 0.70
N ILE A 202 10.47 10.82 0.17
CA ILE A 202 11.51 11.55 0.90
C ILE A 202 10.88 12.41 2.01
N VAL A 203 9.84 13.18 1.69
CA VAL A 203 9.15 14.03 2.67
C VAL A 203 8.61 13.20 3.83
N LEU A 204 7.93 12.08 3.56
CA LEU A 204 7.44 11.17 4.60
C LEU A 204 8.57 10.58 5.45
N ARG A 205 9.72 10.26 4.83
CA ARG A 205 10.91 9.78 5.56
C ARG A 205 11.55 10.85 6.44
N LEU A 206 11.58 12.11 5.99
CA LEU A 206 12.12 13.23 6.75
C LEU A 206 11.20 13.60 7.92
N LEU A 207 9.88 13.68 7.68
CA LEU A 207 8.89 13.90 8.73
C LEU A 207 8.98 12.83 9.81
N LYS A 208 9.10 11.55 9.42
CA LYS A 208 9.38 10.46 10.36
C LYS A 208 10.60 10.76 11.24
N ARG A 209 11.72 11.21 10.67
CA ARG A 209 12.95 11.49 11.45
C ARG A 209 12.73 12.63 12.46
N LEU A 210 12.01 13.69 12.08
CA LEU A 210 11.78 14.85 12.94
C LEU A 210 10.80 14.56 14.08
N THR A 211 9.77 13.74 13.84
CA THR A 211 8.78 13.38 14.88
C THR A 211 9.32 12.41 15.94
N LEU A 212 10.45 11.75 15.66
CA LEU A 212 11.03 10.69 16.49
C LEU A 212 12.38 11.08 17.15
N GLN A 213 12.79 12.35 17.02
CA GLN A 213 13.86 12.99 17.79
C GLN A 213 13.26 13.80 18.94
#